data_AF-A0A6G0QH11-F1
#
_entry.id   AF-A0A6G0QH11-F1
#
_cell.length_a   1.000
_cell.length_b   1.000
_cell.length_c   1.000
_cell.angle_alpha   90.00
_cell.angle_beta   90.00
_cell.angle_gamma   90.00
#
_symmetry.space_group_name_H-M   'P 1'
#
loop_
_entity.id
_entity.type
_entity.pdbx_description
1 polymer ?
#
loop_
_entity_poly.entity_id
_entity_poly.type
_entity_poly.pdbx_seq_one_letter_code
_entity_poly.pdbx_strand_id
1 'polypeptide(L)' 'MDKSQVDDQGRPFALTEQLRIVDKVEPARVQWNSCDSDDQRVAHLSSSLRKKLLPESERRRYPVSTQRP' A
#
# COMPACT_ATOMS: atom_id res chain seq x y z
N MET A 1 13.53 -13.21 -21.06
CA MET A 1 13.18 -12.13 -20.12
C MET A 1 11.68 -12.01 -20.10
N ASP A 2 11.07 -11.83 -18.93
CA ASP A 2 9.63 -11.59 -18.87
C ASP A 2 9.29 -10.25 -19.54
N LYS A 3 8.23 -10.21 -20.34
CA LYS A 3 7.87 -9.02 -21.12
C LYS A 3 7.45 -7.85 -20.22
N SER A 4 7.12 -8.09 -18.95
CA SER A 4 6.83 -7.01 -17.99
C SER A 4 8.06 -6.26 -17.49
N GLN A 5 9.28 -6.75 -17.80
CA GLN A 5 10.53 -6.20 -17.27
C GLN A 5 11.30 -5.31 -18.26
N VAL A 6 10.83 -5.20 -19.49
CA VAL A 6 11.51 -4.46 -20.56
C VAL A 6 10.57 -3.45 -21.22
N ASP A 7 11.14 -2.33 -21.65
CA ASP A 7 10.42 -1.29 -22.38
C ASP A 7 10.16 -1.69 -23.85
N ASP A 8 9.48 -0.81 -24.59
CA ASP A 8 9.15 -1.02 -26.00
C ASP A 8 10.39 -1.14 -26.91
N GLN A 9 11.58 -0.75 -26.42
CA GLN A 9 12.86 -0.90 -27.11
C GLN A 9 13.64 -2.16 -26.65
N GLY A 10 13.03 -3.00 -25.80
CA GLY A 10 13.64 -4.21 -25.27
C GLY A 10 14.70 -3.95 -24.20
N ARG A 11 14.78 -2.73 -23.65
CA ARG A 11 15.72 -2.38 -22.57
C ARG A 11 15.09 -2.66 -21.22
N PRO A 12 15.85 -3.12 -20.22
CA PRO A 12 15.33 -3.26 -18.86
C PRO A 12 14.80 -1.93 -18.33
N PHE A 13 13.63 -1.95 -17.68
CA PHE A 13 13.11 -0.76 -17.02
C PHE A 13 14.07 -0.28 -15.93
N ALA A 14 14.25 1.03 -15.82
CA ALA A 14 14.90 1.64 -14.66
C ALA A 14 14.08 1.38 -13.39
N LEU A 15 14.73 1.32 -12.23
CA LEU A 15 14.08 1.02 -10.95
C LEU A 15 12.85 1.91 -10.67
N THR A 16 12.95 3.21 -10.94
CA THR A 16 11.84 4.16 -10.78
C THR A 16 10.62 3.81 -11.64
N GLU A 17 10.87 3.33 -12.86
CA GLU A 17 9.80 2.95 -13.78
C GLU A 17 9.15 1.63 -13.36
N GLN A 18 9.95 0.67 -12.87
CA GLN A 18 9.44 -0.56 -12.28
C GLN A 18 8.55 -0.27 -11.06
N LEU A 19 8.98 0.61 -10.16
CA LEU A 19 8.17 1.04 -9.02
C LEU A 19 6.86 1.69 -9.48
N ARG A 20 6.90 2.57 -10.49
CA ARG A 20 5.71 3.19 -11.06
C ARG A 20 4.74 2.18 -11.68
N ILE A 21 5.24 1.11 -12.29
CA ILE A 21 4.43 0.01 -12.82
C ILE A 21 3.76 -0.75 -11.68
N VAL A 22 4.53 -1.13 -10.65
CA VAL A 22 4.01 -1.80 -9.46
C VAL A 22 2.94 -0.96 -8.78
N ASP A 23 3.16 0.34 -8.64
CA ASP A 23 2.22 1.29 -8.04
C ASP A 23 0.89 1.37 -8.80
N LYS A 24 0.91 1.20 -10.13
CA LYS A 24 -0.30 1.15 -10.96
C LYS A 24 -1.03 -0.18 -10.87
N VAL A 25 -0.30 -1.29 -10.82
CA VAL A 25 -0.87 -2.65 -10.76
C VAL A 25 -1.38 -2.95 -9.35
N GLU A 26 -0.74 -2.40 -8.33
CA GLU A 26 -1.05 -2.60 -6.92
C GLU A 26 -1.28 -1.25 -6.20
N PRO A 27 -2.33 -0.49 -6.55
CA PRO A 27 -2.56 0.84 -5.98
C PRO A 27 -2.74 0.83 -4.45
N ALA A 28 -3.20 -0.29 -3.89
CA ALA A 28 -3.28 -0.49 -2.45
C ALA A 28 -1.90 -0.42 -1.77
N ARG A 29 -0.82 -0.86 -2.43
CA ARG A 29 0.56 -0.79 -1.89
C ARG A 29 0.98 0.65 -1.66
N VAL A 30 0.75 1.52 -2.65
CA VAL A 30 1.04 2.95 -2.56
C VAL A 30 0.21 3.58 -1.44
N GLN A 31 -1.09 3.28 -1.42
CA GLN A 31 -1.99 3.81 -0.41
C GLN A 31 -1.53 3.43 0.99
N TRP A 32 -1.15 2.17 1.22
CA TRP A 32 -0.72 1.69 2.53
C TRP A 32 0.65 2.24 2.95
N ASN A 33 1.57 2.47 2.01
CA ASN A 33 2.86 3.12 2.27
C ASN A 33 2.75 4.63 2.52
N SER A 34 1.69 5.27 2.03
CA SER A 34 1.47 6.73 2.15
C SER A 34 0.61 7.15 3.35
N CYS A 35 0.00 6.19 4.05
CA CYS A 35 -0.85 6.49 5.20
C CYS A 35 -0.04 6.42 6.50
N ASP A 36 0.28 7.59 7.05
CA ASP A 36 1.04 7.72 8.31
C ASP A 36 0.15 7.56 9.56
N SER A 37 -1.17 7.48 9.38
CA SER A 37 -2.14 7.35 10.47
C SER A 37 -3.28 6.38 10.13
N ASP A 38 -3.86 5.81 11.19
CA ASP A 38 -5.03 4.95 11.11
C ASP A 38 -6.22 5.65 10.43
N ASP A 39 -6.41 6.94 10.69
CA ASP A 39 -7.48 7.74 10.08
C ASP A 39 -7.30 7.87 8.58
N GLN A 40 -6.07 8.10 8.10
CA GLN A 40 -5.76 8.10 6.67
C GLN A 40 -6.02 6.71 6.05
N ARG A 41 -5.63 5.63 6.74
CA ARG A 41 -5.85 4.25 6.26
C ARG A 41 -7.33 3.94 6.04
N VAL A 42 -8.24 4.53 6.82
CA VAL A 42 -9.68 4.24 6.75
C VAL A 42 -10.51 5.35 6.11
N ALA A 43 -9.90 6.44 5.65
CA ALA A 43 -10.58 7.59 5.07
C ALA A 43 -11.45 7.24 3.85
N HIS A 44 -11.05 6.23 3.09
CA HIS A 44 -11.77 5.73 1.92
C HIS A 44 -13.04 4.92 2.28
N LEU A 45 -13.20 4.51 3.54
CA LEU A 45 -14.35 3.73 3.98
C LEU A 45 -15.58 4.61 4.21
N SER A 46 -16.76 4.08 3.91
CA SER A 46 -18.02 4.76 4.22
C SER A 46 -18.18 5.00 5.73
N SER A 47 -18.94 6.03 6.11
CA SER A 47 -19.19 6.35 7.53
C SER A 47 -19.76 5.15 8.29
N SER A 48 -20.70 4.42 7.67
CA SER A 48 -21.31 3.22 8.26
C SER A 48 -20.30 2.10 8.52
N LEU A 49 -19.28 1.96 7.67
CA LEU A 49 -18.24 0.95 7.85
C LEU A 49 -17.18 1.41 8.86
N ARG A 50 -16.82 2.70 8.87
CA ARG A 50 -15.91 3.28 9.88
C ARG A 50 -16.42 3.10 11.30
N LYS A 51 -17.73 3.20 11.52
CA LYS A 51 -18.36 2.95 12.83
C LYS A 51 -18.27 1.50 13.32
N LYS A 52 -17.98 0.54 12.43
CA LYS A 52 -17.80 -0.87 12.76
C LYS A 52 -16.33 -1.24 13.04
N LEU A 53 -15.40 -0.30 12.86
CA LEU A 53 -14.00 -0.52 13.16
C LEU A 53 -13.78 -0.66 14.67
N LEU A 54 -12.81 -1.49 15.04
CA LEU A 54 -12.37 -1.56 16.43
C LEU A 54 -11.84 -0.18 16.88
N PRO A 55 -12.15 0.26 18.10
CA PRO A 55 -11.55 1.46 18.67
C PRO A 55 -10.02 1.37 18.63
N GLU A 56 -9.35 2.52 18.46
CA GLU A 56 -7.89 2.56 18.37
C GLU A 56 -7.20 1.94 19.61
N SER A 57 -7.78 2.14 20.80
CA SER A 57 -7.32 1.54 22.05
C SER A 57 -7.35 0.02 22.05
N GLU A 58 -8.24 -0.60 21.28
CA GLU A 58 -8.34 -2.06 21.16
C GLU A 58 -7.44 -2.62 20.05
N ARG A 59 -7.17 -1.83 19.01
CA ARG A 59 -6.25 -2.21 17.92
C ARG A 59 -4.82 -2.39 18.42
N ARG A 60 -4.38 -1.57 19.39
CA ARG A 60 -3.03 -1.65 19.98
C ARG A 60 -2.79 -2.90 20.85
N ARG A 61 -3.84 -3.64 21.24
CA ARG A 61 -3.68 -4.89 22.03
C ARG A 61 -3.05 -6.03 21.23
N TYR A 62 -3.05 -5.94 19.90
CA TYR A 62 -2.35 -6.84 19.01
C TYR A 62 -1.32 -6.04 18.20
N PRO A 63 -0.16 -5.70 18.79
CA PRO A 63 0.88 -5.05 18.02
C PRO A 63 1.24 -5.97 16.86
N VAL A 64 0.94 -5.53 15.64
CA VAL A 64 1.63 -6.06 14.45
C VAL A 64 3.10 -5.89 14.74
N SER A 65 3.86 -6.98 14.70
CA SER A 65 5.28 -7.00 15.11
C SER A 65 5.97 -5.73 14.61
N THR A 66 6.46 -4.91 15.53
CA THR A 66 7.17 -3.67 15.22
C THR A 66 8.57 -3.94 14.64
N GLN A 67 8.91 -5.21 14.40
CA GLN A 67 10.08 -5.58 13.61
C GLN A 67 9.84 -5.19 12.15
N ARG A 68 10.32 -3.99 11.82
CA ARG A 68 10.63 -3.65 10.44
C ARG A 68 11.79 -4.55 9.98
N PRO A 69 11.74 -5.15 8.78
CA PRO A 69 12.89 -5.84 8.20
C PRO A 69 14.09 -4.90 7.99
#